data_AF-A0A2V8RMK3-F1
#
_entry.id   AF-A0A2V8RMK3-F1
#
_cell.length_a   1.000
_cell.length_b   1.000
_cell.length_c   1.000
_cell.angle_alpha   90.00
_cell.angle_beta   90.00
_cell.angle_gamma   90.00
#
_symmetry.space_group_name_H-M   'P 1'
#
loop_
_entity.id
_entity.type
_entity.pdbx_description
1 polymer ?
#
loop_
_entity_poly.entity_id
_entity_poly.type
_entity_poly.pdbx_seq_one_letter_code
_entity_poly.pdbx_strand_id
1 'polypeptide(L)'
;MAQAQKKPRPALKKGEAKRVVAATPGFKLKNSAVKVKEVSAAGATPVSVVAEVTEALRFARVEDESAPQTTGVFKQKRWRAVEFRTGDRSWEEFDFLAAPLGAERLEAARHALEELVTEFEAQQNANKGKDDGENEGKQDGDAKGKDESKREGKGKNKNKSKGKSGEPLTRGPLTIKQLNALVSSAVAEVVVEATFRLAKDASGKWRVSEVSVADESSGDLAALWQSVDAQKAARARADLEVVRAALEAFRSERGFYVAAEDSAVLMDHLSPRYIKQIIRLDPWHNPYRYAGTTASYTLASDGADGKPGTADDVTLSR
;
A
#
# COMPACT_ATOMS: atom_id res chain seq x y z
N MET A 1 -12.00 0.28 -52.75
CA MET A 1 -11.31 -0.70 -51.88
C MET A 1 -10.48 0.08 -50.87
N ALA A 2 -10.82 0.02 -49.58
CA ALA A 2 -10.04 0.68 -48.54
C ALA A 2 -8.78 -0.16 -48.26
N GLN A 3 -7.61 0.41 -48.50
CA GLN A 3 -6.35 -0.23 -48.11
C GLN A 3 -6.31 -0.30 -46.57
N ALA A 4 -6.21 -1.51 -46.03
CA ALA A 4 -5.97 -1.71 -44.60
C ALA A 4 -4.60 -1.12 -44.25
N GLN A 5 -4.59 0.06 -43.62
CA GLN A 5 -3.37 0.67 -43.10
C GLN A 5 -2.77 -0.28 -42.05
N LYS A 6 -1.56 -0.79 -42.32
CA LYS A 6 -0.81 -1.61 -41.34
C LYS A 6 -0.56 -0.75 -40.10
N LYS A 7 -0.96 -1.25 -38.92
CA LYS A 7 -0.67 -0.59 -37.65
C LYS A 7 0.84 -0.29 -37.57
N PRO A 8 1.23 0.93 -37.17
CA PRO A 8 2.63 1.29 -37.05
C PRO A 8 3.32 0.35 -36.05
N ARG A 9 4.59 0.03 -36.33
CA ARG A 9 5.39 -0.81 -35.43
C ARG A 9 5.51 -0.11 -34.07
N PRO A 10 5.33 -0.80 -32.93
CA PRO A 10 5.46 -0.18 -31.61
C PRO A 10 6.93 0.13 -31.29
N ALA A 11 7.15 1.16 -30.47
CA ALA A 11 8.48 1.58 -30.00
C ALA A 11 9.16 0.51 -29.13
N LEU A 12 8.38 -0.27 -28.38
CA LEU A 12 8.84 -1.42 -27.60
C LEU A 12 7.95 -2.63 -27.84
N LYS A 13 8.52 -3.82 -27.69
CA LYS A 13 7.72 -5.05 -27.61
C LYS A 13 6.86 -5.01 -26.34
N LYS A 14 5.63 -5.50 -26.42
CA LYS A 14 4.68 -5.54 -25.29
C LYS A 14 5.25 -6.17 -24.01
N GLY A 15 6.00 -7.26 -24.14
CA GLY A 15 6.66 -7.92 -23.00
C GLY A 15 7.79 -7.09 -22.39
N GLU A 16 8.48 -6.27 -23.18
CA GLU A 16 9.49 -5.34 -22.68
C GLU A 16 8.85 -4.15 -21.97
N ALA A 17 7.85 -3.51 -22.60
CA ALA A 17 7.05 -2.44 -21.99
C ALA A 17 6.47 -2.88 -20.63
N LYS A 18 5.92 -4.10 -20.56
CA LYS A 18 5.39 -4.69 -19.33
C LYS A 18 6.46 -4.81 -18.23
N ARG A 19 7.69 -5.22 -18.56
CA ARG A 19 8.79 -5.31 -17.59
C ARG A 19 9.26 -3.94 -17.12
N VAL A 20 9.30 -2.95 -18.03
CA VAL A 20 9.68 -1.58 -17.69
C VAL A 20 8.66 -0.96 -16.75
N VAL A 21 7.35 -1.10 -17.03
CA VAL A 21 6.27 -0.62 -16.15
C VAL A 21 6.27 -1.37 -14.81
N ALA A 22 6.52 -2.68 -14.79
CA ALA A 22 6.60 -3.43 -13.52
C ALA A 22 7.79 -3.02 -12.64
N ALA A 23 8.83 -2.43 -13.25
CA ALA A 23 10.03 -1.90 -12.59
C ALA A 23 10.02 -0.37 -12.49
N THR A 24 8.84 0.24 -12.47
CA THR A 24 8.65 1.68 -12.24
C THR A 24 9.30 2.08 -10.91
N PRO A 25 10.05 3.20 -10.83
CA PRO A 25 10.62 3.71 -9.59
C PRO A 25 9.63 3.70 -8.42
N GLY A 26 10.11 3.30 -7.24
CA GLY A 26 9.31 3.11 -6.03
C GLY A 26 8.51 1.80 -5.97
N PHE A 27 8.41 1.07 -7.09
CA PHE A 27 7.64 -0.18 -7.15
C PHE A 27 8.50 -1.38 -7.58
N LYS A 28 8.14 -2.55 -7.04
CA LYS A 28 8.67 -3.87 -7.37
C LYS A 28 7.51 -4.80 -7.69
N LEU A 29 6.81 -4.50 -8.79
CA LEU A 29 5.59 -5.21 -9.17
C LEU A 29 5.91 -6.56 -9.80
N LYS A 30 5.03 -7.53 -9.59
CA LYS A 30 5.02 -8.75 -10.40
C LYS A 30 4.57 -8.38 -11.81
N ASN A 31 5.18 -8.98 -12.83
CA ASN A 31 4.69 -8.82 -14.21
C ASN A 31 3.19 -9.11 -14.34
N SER A 32 2.63 -10.07 -13.59
CA SER A 32 1.19 -10.36 -13.61
C SER A 32 0.29 -9.18 -13.21
N ALA A 33 0.80 -8.23 -12.43
CA ALA A 33 0.05 -7.02 -12.04
C ALA A 33 -0.10 -6.02 -13.21
N VAL A 34 0.71 -6.13 -14.26
CA VAL A 34 0.74 -5.17 -15.37
C VAL A 34 0.12 -5.77 -16.63
N LYS A 35 -0.92 -5.12 -17.15
CA LYS A 35 -1.55 -5.43 -18.44
C LYS A 35 -1.41 -4.23 -19.38
N VAL A 36 -0.43 -4.32 -20.27
CA VAL A 36 -0.21 -3.31 -21.32
C VAL A 36 -1.39 -3.33 -22.31
N LYS A 37 -2.01 -2.16 -22.50
CA LYS A 37 -3.05 -1.91 -23.50
C LYS A 37 -2.43 -1.45 -24.80
N GLU A 38 -1.56 -0.44 -24.72
CA GLU A 38 -0.98 0.23 -25.87
C GLU A 38 0.49 0.58 -25.64
N VAL A 39 1.25 0.60 -26.73
CA VAL A 39 2.61 1.14 -26.77
C VAL A 39 2.67 2.08 -27.97
N SER A 40 3.16 3.29 -27.75
CA SER A 40 3.39 4.28 -28.81
C SER A 40 4.18 3.71 -30.00
N ALA A 41 3.98 4.32 -31.17
CA ALA A 41 4.66 3.91 -32.40
C ALA A 41 6.18 4.14 -32.33
N ALA A 42 6.94 3.35 -33.07
CA ALA A 42 8.38 3.51 -33.22
C ALA A 42 8.71 4.91 -33.76
N GLY A 43 9.68 5.57 -33.12
CA GLY A 43 10.04 6.97 -33.40
C GLY A 43 9.24 8.01 -32.63
N ALA A 44 8.24 7.62 -31.83
CA ALA A 44 7.54 8.54 -30.94
C ALA A 44 8.47 9.10 -29.86
N THR A 45 8.30 10.38 -29.57
CA THR A 45 8.96 11.10 -28.47
C THR A 45 7.92 11.95 -27.74
N PRO A 46 7.62 11.70 -26.45
CA PRO A 46 8.14 10.61 -25.63
C PRO A 46 7.58 9.24 -26.07
N VAL A 47 8.28 8.17 -25.70
CA VAL A 47 7.71 6.82 -25.78
C VAL A 47 6.72 6.63 -24.64
N SER A 48 5.46 6.36 -24.95
CA SER A 48 4.42 6.09 -23.97
C SER A 48 3.93 4.64 -24.00
N VAL A 49 3.46 4.17 -22.85
CA VAL A 49 2.81 2.88 -22.63
C VAL A 49 1.53 3.12 -21.85
N VAL A 50 0.37 2.71 -22.36
CA VAL A 50 -0.89 2.69 -21.60
C VAL A 50 -1.05 1.30 -21.00
N ALA A 51 -1.27 1.21 -19.70
CA ALA A 51 -1.41 -0.08 -19.01
C ALA A 51 -2.43 -0.01 -17.87
N GLU A 52 -3.08 -1.14 -17.63
CA GLU A 52 -3.76 -1.43 -16.37
C GLU A 52 -2.73 -2.00 -15.39
N VAL A 53 -2.67 -1.43 -14.19
CA VAL A 53 -1.85 -1.91 -13.08
C VAL A 53 -2.75 -2.31 -11.92
N THR A 54 -2.68 -3.56 -11.50
CA THR A 54 -3.38 -4.05 -10.31
C THR A 54 -2.55 -3.76 -9.06
N GLU A 55 -3.09 -2.96 -8.16
CA GLU A 55 -2.50 -2.62 -6.87
C GLU A 55 -3.38 -3.04 -5.70
N ALA A 56 -2.74 -3.24 -4.54
CA ALA A 56 -3.45 -3.45 -3.29
C ALA A 56 -3.36 -2.19 -2.42
N LEU A 57 -4.50 -1.77 -1.89
CA LEU A 57 -4.63 -0.56 -1.08
C LEU A 57 -5.22 -0.93 0.27
N ARG A 58 -4.65 -0.39 1.36
CA ARG A 58 -5.18 -0.51 2.71
C ARG A 58 -5.99 0.72 3.06
N PHE A 59 -7.11 0.46 3.71
CA PHE A 59 -8.01 1.48 4.23
C PHE A 59 -8.19 1.30 5.73
N ALA A 60 -8.34 2.41 6.45
CA ALA A 60 -8.72 2.44 7.85
C ALA A 60 -10.04 3.20 8.02
N ARG A 61 -10.83 2.85 9.03
CA ARG A 61 -11.99 3.66 9.45
C ARG A 61 -11.48 4.83 10.29
N VAL A 62 -11.69 6.05 9.79
CA VAL A 62 -11.38 7.30 10.50
C VAL A 62 -12.67 8.02 10.87
N GLU A 63 -12.61 8.88 11.87
CA GLU A 63 -13.72 9.78 12.19
C GLU A 63 -13.94 10.71 11.00
N ASP A 64 -15.20 10.86 10.60
CA ASP A 64 -15.59 11.81 9.57
C ASP A 64 -15.86 13.17 10.23
N GLU A 65 -14.84 14.03 10.23
CA GLU A 65 -14.93 15.37 10.80
C GLU A 65 -15.86 16.30 10.02
N SER A 66 -16.14 15.97 8.75
CA SER A 66 -17.04 16.73 7.88
C SER A 66 -18.51 16.35 8.06
N ALA A 67 -18.79 15.21 8.68
CA ALA A 67 -20.15 14.76 8.92
C ALA A 67 -20.87 15.68 9.92
N PRO A 68 -22.16 16.03 9.69
CA PRO A 68 -22.92 16.81 10.66
C PRO A 68 -22.92 16.11 12.01
N GLN A 69 -22.61 16.84 13.08
CA GLN A 69 -22.73 16.31 14.44
C GLN A 69 -24.21 16.06 14.74
N THR A 70 -24.66 14.82 14.53
CA THR A 70 -25.97 14.38 15.02
C THR A 70 -25.92 14.20 16.54
N THR A 71 -27.05 14.25 17.22
CA THR A 71 -27.21 14.16 18.69
C THR A 71 -26.74 12.84 19.31
N GLY A 72 -26.15 11.92 18.52
CA GLY A 72 -25.57 10.67 18.99
C GLY A 72 -24.15 10.85 19.54
N VAL A 73 -23.79 10.01 20.52
CA VAL A 73 -22.44 10.00 21.14
C VAL A 73 -21.35 9.52 20.16
N PHE A 74 -21.72 8.84 19.07
CA PHE A 74 -20.78 8.26 18.12
C PHE A 74 -20.66 9.12 16.86
N LYS A 75 -19.44 9.57 16.58
CA LYS A 75 -19.10 10.22 15.31
C LYS A 75 -19.23 9.22 14.15
N GLN A 76 -19.69 9.72 13.00
CA GLN A 76 -19.69 8.93 11.77
C GLN A 76 -18.25 8.58 11.38
N LYS A 77 -18.08 7.41 10.75
CA LYS A 77 -16.77 6.95 10.30
C LYS A 77 -16.77 6.75 8.80
N ARG A 78 -15.73 7.25 8.14
CA ARG A 78 -15.47 7.02 6.71
C ARG A 78 -14.26 6.13 6.52
N TRP A 79 -14.17 5.51 5.34
CA TRP A 79 -12.92 4.90 4.92
C TRP A 79 -11.89 5.99 4.65
N ARG A 80 -10.61 5.68 4.91
CA ARG A 80 -9.47 6.46 4.46
C ARG A 80 -8.42 5.53 3.89
N ALA A 81 -8.00 5.75 2.65
CA ALA A 81 -6.85 5.06 2.09
C ALA A 81 -5.61 5.45 2.90
N VAL A 82 -4.87 4.51 3.47
CA VAL A 82 -3.72 4.78 4.36
C VAL A 82 -2.41 4.29 3.78
N GLU A 83 -2.41 3.12 3.14
CA GLU A 83 -1.21 2.56 2.52
C GLU A 83 -1.52 1.97 1.14
N PHE A 84 -0.52 1.94 0.27
CA PHE A 84 -0.55 1.21 -0.99
C PHE A 84 0.64 0.26 -1.07
N ARG A 85 0.45 -0.85 -1.79
CA ARG A 85 1.47 -1.88 -1.91
C ARG A 85 2.50 -1.47 -2.95
N THR A 86 3.79 -1.52 -2.59
CA THR A 86 4.91 -1.22 -3.50
C THR A 86 5.66 -2.48 -3.93
N GLY A 87 5.40 -3.63 -3.29
CA GLY A 87 6.03 -4.90 -3.65
C GLY A 87 5.34 -6.12 -3.01
N ASP A 88 5.96 -7.29 -3.06
CA ASP A 88 5.32 -8.51 -2.54
C ASP A 88 5.01 -8.45 -1.03
N ARG A 89 5.77 -7.69 -0.23
CA ARG A 89 5.47 -7.50 1.21
C ARG A 89 5.72 -6.06 1.69
N SER A 90 5.88 -5.14 0.75
CA SER A 90 6.22 -3.74 1.03
C SER A 90 4.99 -2.87 0.83
N TRP A 91 4.77 -1.98 1.78
CA TRP A 91 3.68 -1.00 1.80
C TRP A 91 4.29 0.38 1.95
N GLU A 92 3.59 1.37 1.41
CA GLU A 92 3.95 2.78 1.48
C GLU A 92 2.75 3.57 2.00
N GLU A 93 3.01 4.51 2.89
CA GLU A 93 1.96 5.39 3.41
C GLU A 93 1.68 6.48 2.39
N PHE A 94 0.40 6.74 2.13
CA PHE A 94 0.02 7.81 1.21
C PHE A 94 0.47 9.19 1.72
N ASP A 95 0.62 9.39 3.04
CA ASP A 95 0.94 10.69 3.63
C ASP A 95 2.30 11.24 3.14
N PHE A 96 3.28 10.38 2.85
CA PHE A 96 4.56 10.81 2.29
C PHE A 96 4.47 11.38 0.87
N LEU A 97 3.35 11.14 0.17
CA LEU A 97 3.11 11.69 -1.16
C LEU A 97 2.57 13.12 -1.11
N ALA A 98 2.14 13.63 0.05
CA ALA A 98 1.44 14.91 0.14
C ALA A 98 2.31 16.10 -0.33
N ALA A 99 3.55 16.18 0.13
CA ALA A 99 4.47 17.22 -0.30
C ALA A 99 4.88 17.11 -1.78
N PRO A 100 5.29 15.93 -2.31
CA PRO A 100 5.77 15.85 -3.69
C PRO A 100 4.66 15.82 -4.75
N LEU A 101 3.45 15.34 -4.44
CA LEU A 101 2.32 15.38 -5.38
C LEU A 101 1.42 16.61 -5.22
N GLY A 102 1.49 17.27 -4.07
CA GLY A 102 0.54 18.31 -3.65
C GLY A 102 -0.59 17.71 -2.80
N ALA A 103 -0.83 18.31 -1.63
CA ALA A 103 -1.77 17.79 -0.64
C ALA A 103 -3.22 17.75 -1.16
N GLU A 104 -3.66 18.79 -1.86
CA GLU A 104 -5.02 18.85 -2.43
C GLU A 104 -5.26 17.74 -3.45
N ARG A 105 -4.27 17.51 -4.32
CA ARG A 105 -4.33 16.46 -5.33
C ARG A 105 -4.35 15.08 -4.70
N LEU A 106 -3.53 14.86 -3.67
CA LEU A 106 -3.51 13.60 -2.93
C LEU A 106 -4.86 13.33 -2.25
N GLU A 107 -5.44 14.33 -1.58
CA GLU A 107 -6.73 14.16 -0.90
C GLU A 107 -7.87 13.95 -1.90
N ALA A 108 -7.85 14.60 -3.06
CA ALA A 108 -8.81 14.33 -4.14
C ALA A 108 -8.72 12.87 -4.63
N ALA A 109 -7.49 12.34 -4.81
CA ALA A 109 -7.28 10.95 -5.18
C ALA A 109 -7.75 9.97 -4.10
N ARG A 110 -7.52 10.29 -2.81
CA ARG A 110 -8.05 9.48 -1.70
C ARG A 110 -9.57 9.49 -1.68
N HIS A 111 -10.20 10.64 -1.84
CA HIS A 111 -11.65 10.74 -1.85
C HIS A 111 -12.27 9.84 -2.93
N ALA A 112 -11.72 9.86 -4.16
CA ALA A 112 -12.18 8.98 -5.23
C ALA A 112 -12.06 7.48 -4.88
N LEU A 113 -10.99 7.08 -4.18
CA LEU A 113 -10.80 5.72 -3.69
C LEU A 113 -11.79 5.36 -2.57
N GLU A 114 -12.05 6.29 -1.66
CA GLU A 114 -12.95 6.10 -0.52
C GLU A 114 -14.41 5.96 -0.96
N GLU A 115 -14.85 6.78 -1.92
CA GLU A 115 -16.16 6.64 -2.57
C GLU A 115 -16.30 5.27 -3.25
N LEU A 116 -15.28 4.87 -4.02
CA LEU A 116 -15.26 3.59 -4.73
C LEU A 116 -15.35 2.40 -3.77
N VAL A 117 -14.59 2.42 -2.67
CA VAL A 117 -14.64 1.37 -1.64
C VAL A 117 -15.99 1.34 -0.93
N THR A 118 -16.54 2.50 -0.60
CA THR A 118 -17.84 2.62 0.08
C THR A 118 -18.97 2.04 -0.78
N GLU A 119 -19.00 2.38 -2.07
CA GLU A 119 -19.99 1.86 -3.01
C GLU A 119 -19.84 0.34 -3.22
N PHE A 120 -18.61 -0.15 -3.38
CA PHE A 120 -18.35 -1.58 -3.55
C PHE A 120 -18.68 -2.40 -2.31
N GLU A 121 -18.41 -1.88 -1.11
CA GLU A 121 -18.82 -2.49 0.16
C GLU A 121 -20.35 -2.59 0.25
N ALA A 122 -21.06 -1.51 -0.11
CA ALA A 122 -22.52 -1.50 -0.14
C ALA A 122 -23.09 -2.53 -1.13
N GLN A 123 -22.49 -2.65 -2.32
CA GLN A 123 -22.86 -3.64 -3.32
C GLN A 123 -22.66 -5.09 -2.81
N GLN A 124 -21.54 -5.37 -2.13
CA GLN A 124 -21.29 -6.68 -1.53
C GLN A 124 -22.32 -7.02 -0.44
N ASN A 125 -22.64 -6.05 0.42
CA ASN A 125 -23.61 -6.24 1.51
C ASN A 125 -25.03 -6.48 0.97
N ALA A 126 -25.44 -5.73 -0.06
CA ALA A 126 -26.74 -5.90 -0.70
C ALA A 126 -26.88 -7.27 -1.38
N ASN A 127 -25.81 -7.77 -2.01
CA ASN A 127 -25.81 -9.10 -2.62
C ASN A 127 -25.84 -10.22 -1.58
N LYS A 128 -25.16 -10.05 -0.43
CA LYS A 128 -25.21 -11.02 0.67
C LYS A 128 -26.62 -11.15 1.25
N GLY A 129 -27.33 -10.03 1.45
CA GLY A 129 -28.71 -10.04 1.93
C GLY A 129 -29.71 -10.71 0.97
N LYS A 130 -29.40 -10.78 -0.33
CA LYS A 130 -30.22 -11.51 -1.32
C LYS A 130 -29.96 -13.02 -1.29
N ASP A 131 -28.70 -13.46 -1.17
CA ASP A 131 -28.34 -14.88 -1.07
C ASP A 131 -28.88 -15.51 0.24
N ASP A 132 -28.99 -14.75 1.34
CA ASP A 132 -29.58 -15.22 2.60
C ASP A 132 -31.12 -15.33 2.52
N GLY A 133 -31.80 -14.48 1.72
CA GLY A 133 -33.26 -14.50 1.55
C GLY A 133 -33.79 -15.57 0.58
N GLU A 134 -32.96 -16.06 -0.35
CA GLU A 134 -33.34 -17.16 -1.25
C GLU A 134 -33.22 -18.56 -0.60
N ASN A 135 -32.55 -18.66 0.56
CA ASN A 135 -32.34 -19.95 1.24
C ASN A 135 -33.43 -20.30 2.28
N GLU A 136 -34.38 -19.38 2.55
CA GLU A 136 -35.54 -19.64 3.42
C GLU A 136 -36.75 -20.24 2.65
N GLY A 137 -36.63 -20.45 1.34
CA GLY A 137 -37.74 -20.88 0.46
C GLY A 137 -37.80 -22.37 0.07
N LYS A 138 -37.14 -23.28 0.79
CA LYS A 138 -37.28 -24.74 0.58
C LYS A 138 -37.29 -25.53 1.90
N GLN A 139 -38.37 -25.39 2.65
CA GLN A 139 -38.87 -26.46 3.51
C GLN A 139 -40.27 -26.79 3.04
N ASP A 140 -40.41 -27.94 2.38
CA ASP A 140 -41.51 -28.88 2.55
C ASP A 140 -41.31 -30.09 1.62
N GLY A 141 -41.51 -31.30 2.14
CA GLY A 141 -41.78 -32.49 1.32
C GLY A 141 -40.97 -33.75 1.61
N ASP A 142 -41.36 -34.43 2.67
CA ASP A 142 -41.47 -35.89 2.81
C ASP A 142 -40.27 -36.82 3.06
N ALA A 143 -40.54 -37.67 4.05
CA ALA A 143 -39.70 -38.70 4.62
C ALA A 143 -39.67 -39.99 3.78
N LYS A 144 -38.60 -40.78 3.99
CA LYS A 144 -38.59 -42.21 4.40
C LYS A 144 -37.57 -43.05 3.62
N GLY A 145 -36.69 -43.75 4.34
CA GLY A 145 -36.00 -44.94 3.81
C GLY A 145 -34.56 -45.12 4.26
N LYS A 146 -34.33 -46.15 5.09
CA LYS A 146 -33.05 -46.71 5.55
C LYS A 146 -32.11 -47.07 4.38
N ASP A 147 -30.79 -47.00 4.56
CA ASP A 147 -29.96 -48.18 4.91
C ASP A 147 -28.48 -47.83 5.11
N GLU A 148 -27.83 -48.54 6.02
CA GLU A 148 -26.40 -48.48 6.30
C GLU A 148 -25.60 -49.30 5.27
N SER A 149 -24.50 -48.77 4.73
CA SER A 149 -23.21 -49.50 4.66
C SER A 149 -22.08 -48.71 3.96
N LYS A 150 -21.01 -48.48 4.74
CA LYS A 150 -19.57 -48.61 4.40
C LYS A 150 -19.09 -48.17 2.99
N ARG A 151 -18.20 -47.17 2.95
CA ARG A 151 -16.76 -47.36 2.63
C ARG A 151 -15.94 -46.06 2.68
N GLU A 152 -14.82 -46.19 3.39
CA GLU A 152 -13.47 -45.66 3.13
C GLU A 152 -13.22 -44.15 3.17
N GLY A 153 -12.44 -43.77 4.19
CA GLY A 153 -11.88 -42.45 4.35
C GLY A 153 -10.83 -42.10 3.30
N LYS A 154 -11.00 -40.92 2.72
CA LYS A 154 -9.89 -40.08 2.25
C LYS A 154 -10.29 -38.61 2.35
N GLY A 155 -10.38 -38.13 3.60
CA GLY A 155 -10.62 -36.73 3.92
C GLY A 155 -9.39 -35.87 3.65
N LYS A 156 -9.31 -35.28 2.46
CA LYS A 156 -8.68 -33.95 2.26
C LYS A 156 -9.59 -33.13 1.36
N ASN A 157 -10.75 -32.77 1.92
CA ASN A 157 -11.60 -31.76 1.33
C ASN A 157 -10.94 -30.39 1.58
N LYS A 158 -10.16 -29.91 0.61
CA LYS A 158 -9.76 -28.49 0.54
C LYS A 158 -11.01 -27.69 0.19
N ASN A 159 -11.88 -27.46 1.16
CA ASN A 159 -12.93 -26.47 1.02
C ASN A 159 -12.30 -25.08 1.24
N LYS A 160 -11.50 -24.63 0.26
CA LYS A 160 -11.28 -23.21 0.08
C LYS A 160 -12.62 -22.66 -0.39
N SER A 161 -13.38 -22.13 0.56
CA SER A 161 -14.39 -21.11 0.28
C SER A 161 -13.73 -20.06 -0.62
N LYS A 162 -13.95 -20.17 -1.93
CA LYS A 162 -13.74 -19.06 -2.85
C LYS A 162 -14.88 -18.10 -2.51
N GLY A 163 -14.60 -17.12 -1.65
CA GLY A 163 -15.48 -15.97 -1.50
C GLY A 163 -15.84 -15.47 -2.89
N LYS A 164 -17.13 -15.45 -3.20
CA LYS A 164 -17.68 -15.00 -4.48
C LYS A 164 -17.28 -13.52 -4.58
N SER A 165 -16.23 -13.23 -5.35
CA SER A 165 -15.80 -11.85 -5.58
C SER A 165 -16.96 -11.10 -6.22
N GLY A 166 -17.41 -10.00 -5.60
CA GLY A 166 -18.43 -9.13 -6.17
C GLY A 166 -18.07 -8.68 -7.58
N GLU A 167 -19.07 -8.30 -8.37
CA GLU A 167 -18.86 -7.75 -9.71
C GLU A 167 -17.97 -6.50 -9.63
N PRO A 168 -16.89 -6.39 -10.42
CA PRO A 168 -15.99 -5.24 -10.35
C PRO A 168 -16.71 -3.91 -10.57
N LEU A 169 -16.35 -2.88 -9.79
CA LEU A 169 -16.92 -1.54 -9.89
C LEU A 169 -15.86 -0.57 -10.46
N THR A 170 -16.25 0.25 -11.44
CA THR A 170 -15.34 1.16 -12.14
C THR A 170 -15.79 2.63 -12.01
N ARG A 171 -14.83 3.50 -11.71
CA ARG A 171 -14.98 4.97 -11.67
C ARG A 171 -13.73 5.60 -12.29
N GLY A 172 -13.90 6.27 -13.42
CA GLY A 172 -12.79 6.86 -14.17
C GLY A 172 -11.67 5.83 -14.44
N PRO A 173 -10.40 6.10 -14.07
CA PRO A 173 -9.29 5.18 -14.29
C PRO A 173 -9.21 4.04 -13.26
N LEU A 174 -10.12 3.98 -12.28
CA LEU A 174 -10.05 3.06 -11.16
C LEU A 174 -11.12 1.97 -11.28
N THR A 175 -10.72 0.71 -11.10
CA THR A 175 -11.63 -0.44 -10.99
C THR A 175 -11.32 -1.25 -9.76
N ILE A 176 -12.22 -1.31 -8.79
CA ILE A 176 -12.09 -2.23 -7.64
C ILE A 176 -12.58 -3.62 -8.04
N LYS A 177 -11.74 -4.63 -7.81
CA LYS A 177 -12.04 -6.04 -8.12
C LYS A 177 -12.42 -6.84 -6.90
N GLN A 178 -11.79 -6.53 -5.78
CA GLN A 178 -11.96 -7.25 -4.53
C GLN A 178 -11.81 -6.29 -3.36
N LEU A 179 -12.54 -6.57 -2.29
CA LEU A 179 -12.48 -5.87 -1.03
C LEU A 179 -12.57 -6.89 0.09
N ASN A 180 -11.56 -6.91 0.95
CA ASN A 180 -11.56 -7.68 2.18
C ASN A 180 -11.70 -6.68 3.33
N ALA A 181 -12.93 -6.44 3.76
CA ALA A 181 -13.23 -5.51 4.85
C ALA A 181 -13.32 -6.23 6.20
N LEU A 182 -12.72 -5.62 7.22
CA LEU A 182 -12.89 -5.88 8.64
C LEU A 182 -13.55 -4.65 9.29
N VAL A 183 -13.88 -4.74 10.58
CA VAL A 183 -14.58 -3.68 11.31
C VAL A 183 -13.89 -2.30 11.22
N SER A 184 -12.56 -2.26 11.30
CA SER A 184 -11.80 -1.00 11.33
C SER A 184 -10.82 -0.82 10.18
N SER A 185 -10.67 -1.83 9.30
CA SER A 185 -9.67 -1.83 8.24
C SER A 185 -10.16 -2.61 7.03
N ALA A 186 -9.70 -2.26 5.83
CA ALA A 186 -9.95 -3.04 4.64
C ALA A 186 -8.71 -3.13 3.74
N VAL A 187 -8.64 -4.18 2.92
CA VAL A 187 -7.69 -4.29 1.81
C VAL A 187 -8.46 -4.43 0.50
N ALA A 188 -8.30 -3.47 -0.40
CA ALA A 188 -8.88 -3.48 -1.73
C ALA A 188 -7.85 -3.88 -2.79
N GLU A 189 -8.24 -4.71 -3.75
CA GLU A 189 -7.51 -4.89 -5.01
C GLU A 189 -8.11 -3.96 -6.06
N VAL A 190 -7.33 -2.97 -6.49
CA VAL A 190 -7.76 -1.91 -7.42
C VAL A 190 -6.89 -1.96 -8.67
N VAL A 191 -7.52 -1.95 -9.84
CA VAL A 191 -6.86 -1.72 -11.11
C VAL A 191 -6.85 -0.23 -11.39
N VAL A 192 -5.67 0.29 -11.71
CA VAL A 192 -5.48 1.67 -12.15
C VAL A 192 -5.08 1.63 -13.62
N GLU A 193 -5.85 2.30 -14.47
CA GLU A 193 -5.44 2.61 -15.83
C GLU A 193 -4.55 3.86 -15.83
N ALA A 194 -3.34 3.72 -16.33
CA ALA A 194 -2.35 4.78 -16.35
C ALA A 194 -1.55 4.81 -17.65
N THR A 195 -1.04 6.00 -17.96
CA THR A 195 -0.07 6.22 -19.03
C THR A 195 1.31 6.40 -18.43
N PHE A 196 2.28 5.64 -18.91
CA PHE A 196 3.67 5.68 -18.48
C PHE A 196 4.50 6.30 -19.60
N ARG A 197 5.26 7.36 -19.30
CA ARG A 197 6.29 7.84 -20.22
C ARG A 197 7.62 7.21 -19.88
N LEU A 198 8.31 6.78 -20.93
CA LEU A 198 9.55 6.04 -20.84
C LEU A 198 10.69 6.91 -21.40
N ALA A 199 11.81 6.89 -20.69
CA ALA A 199 13.07 7.46 -21.12
C ALA A 199 14.17 6.40 -21.01
N LYS A 200 15.25 6.57 -21.78
CA LYS A 200 16.46 5.77 -21.57
C LYS A 200 17.30 6.41 -20.47
N ASP A 201 17.76 5.61 -19.53
CA ASP A 201 18.75 6.04 -18.54
C ASP A 201 20.15 6.20 -19.18
N ALA A 202 21.12 6.63 -18.38
CA ALA A 202 22.51 6.79 -18.81
C ALA A 202 23.15 5.50 -19.36
N SER A 203 22.63 4.33 -19.00
CA SER A 203 23.06 3.03 -19.52
C SER A 203 22.34 2.60 -20.81
N GLY A 204 21.43 3.44 -21.32
CA GLY A 204 20.62 3.17 -22.49
C GLY A 204 19.41 2.26 -22.22
N LYS A 205 19.12 1.93 -20.95
CA LYS A 205 17.99 1.07 -20.57
C LYS A 205 16.72 1.89 -20.40
N TRP A 206 15.60 1.36 -20.87
CA TRP A 206 14.29 1.96 -20.66
C TRP A 206 13.91 1.98 -19.19
N ARG A 207 13.44 3.14 -18.72
CA ARG A 207 12.81 3.34 -17.42
C ARG A 207 11.58 4.23 -17.57
N VAL A 208 10.64 4.08 -16.64
CA VAL A 208 9.54 5.03 -16.49
C VAL A 208 10.07 6.31 -15.87
N SER A 209 9.82 7.44 -16.53
CA SER A 209 10.17 8.78 -16.05
C SER A 209 8.97 9.52 -15.45
N GLU A 210 7.75 9.17 -15.86
CA GLU A 210 6.52 9.86 -15.49
C GLU A 210 5.34 8.89 -15.58
N VAL A 211 4.38 9.02 -14.67
CA VAL A 211 3.10 8.29 -14.68
C VAL A 211 1.96 9.30 -14.69
N SER A 212 0.96 9.08 -15.53
CA SER A 212 -0.24 9.91 -15.60
C SER A 212 -1.49 9.06 -15.39
N VAL A 213 -2.40 9.52 -14.53
CA VAL A 213 -3.68 8.86 -14.21
C VAL A 213 -4.79 9.88 -14.43
N ALA A 214 -5.77 9.59 -15.29
CA ALA A 214 -6.79 10.57 -15.70
C ALA A 214 -6.20 11.95 -16.09
N ASP A 215 -5.17 11.93 -16.94
CA ASP A 215 -4.41 13.10 -17.42
C ASP A 215 -3.57 13.86 -16.36
N GLU A 216 -3.66 13.47 -15.10
CA GLU A 216 -2.86 14.04 -14.01
C GLU A 216 -1.48 13.39 -13.94
N SER A 217 -0.43 14.14 -14.29
CA SER A 217 0.97 13.69 -14.36
C SER A 217 1.68 13.70 -13.00
N SER A 218 2.49 12.69 -12.70
CA SER A 218 3.38 12.65 -11.53
C SER A 218 4.51 13.68 -11.58
N GLY A 219 4.78 14.28 -12.75
CA GLY A 219 6.05 14.94 -13.04
C GLY A 219 7.21 13.94 -13.05
N ASP A 220 8.42 14.41 -12.74
CA ASP A 220 9.60 13.56 -12.63
C ASP A 220 9.45 12.57 -11.47
N LEU A 221 9.24 11.32 -11.82
CA LEU A 221 8.99 10.26 -10.86
C LEU A 221 10.20 9.95 -9.98
N ALA A 222 11.43 10.12 -10.49
CA ALA A 222 12.63 9.89 -9.69
C ALA A 222 12.78 11.00 -8.62
N ALA A 223 12.56 12.26 -9.00
CA ALA A 223 12.57 13.39 -8.07
C ALA A 223 11.45 13.26 -7.01
N LEU A 224 10.26 12.79 -7.42
CA LEU A 224 9.15 12.50 -6.50
C LEU A 224 9.58 11.53 -5.41
N TRP A 225 10.18 10.38 -5.77
CA TRP A 225 10.60 9.38 -4.77
C TRP A 225 11.78 9.84 -3.92
N GLN A 226 12.71 10.64 -4.45
CA GLN A 226 13.74 11.28 -3.64
C GLN A 226 13.15 12.21 -2.56
N SER A 227 12.08 12.92 -2.89
CA SER A 227 11.35 13.77 -1.93
C SER A 227 10.61 12.94 -0.87
N VAL A 228 10.06 11.77 -1.26
CA VAL A 228 9.50 10.79 -0.30
C VAL A 228 10.58 10.30 0.67
N ASP A 229 11.72 9.86 0.16
CA ASP A 229 12.82 9.37 1.01
C ASP A 229 13.37 10.46 1.94
N ALA A 230 13.45 11.71 1.48
CA ALA A 230 13.85 12.84 2.32
C ALA A 230 12.87 13.10 3.47
N GLN A 231 11.55 13.01 3.22
CA GLN A 231 10.54 13.13 4.27
C GLN A 231 10.60 11.97 5.27
N LYS A 232 10.84 10.75 4.78
CA LYS A 232 11.05 9.58 5.63
C LYS A 232 12.28 9.73 6.51
N ALA A 233 13.40 10.22 5.97
CA ALA A 233 14.59 10.51 6.76
C ALA A 233 14.32 11.56 7.84
N ALA A 234 13.56 12.61 7.51
CA ALA A 234 13.16 13.63 8.48
C ALA A 234 12.26 13.06 9.59
N ARG A 235 11.30 12.19 9.24
CA ARG A 235 10.45 11.49 10.22
C ARG A 235 11.26 10.54 11.10
N ALA A 236 12.17 9.76 10.51
CA ALA A 236 13.07 8.88 11.25
C ALA A 236 13.91 9.66 12.25
N ARG A 237 14.46 10.81 11.84
CA ARG A 237 15.17 11.70 12.76
C ARG A 237 14.29 12.19 13.89
N ALA A 238 13.07 12.63 13.60
CA ALA A 238 12.13 13.10 14.63
C ALA A 238 11.77 11.98 15.64
N ASP A 239 11.54 10.77 15.17
CA ASP A 239 11.30 9.60 16.03
C ASP A 239 12.52 9.32 16.94
N LEU A 240 13.73 9.31 16.37
CA LEU A 240 14.97 9.13 17.14
C LEU A 240 15.20 10.25 18.16
N GLU A 241 14.83 11.50 17.86
CA GLU A 241 14.89 12.61 18.80
C GLU A 241 13.96 12.41 20.00
N VAL A 242 12.77 11.80 19.80
CA VAL A 242 11.89 11.45 20.92
C VAL A 242 12.48 10.32 21.77
N VAL A 243 13.05 9.30 21.14
CA VAL A 243 13.74 8.22 21.86
C VAL A 243 14.93 8.76 22.64
N ARG A 244 15.70 9.68 22.04
CA ARG A 244 16.79 10.41 22.71
C ARG A 244 16.30 11.13 23.95
N ALA A 245 15.23 11.92 23.84
CA ALA A 245 14.68 12.66 24.98
C ALA A 245 14.26 11.73 26.12
N ALA A 246 13.62 10.59 25.80
CA ALA A 246 13.27 9.58 26.79
C ALA A 246 14.51 8.93 27.44
N LEU A 247 15.55 8.67 26.66
CA LEU A 247 16.81 8.09 27.15
C LEU A 247 17.59 9.07 28.06
N GLU A 248 17.55 10.37 27.76
CA GLU A 248 18.11 11.41 28.63
C GLU A 248 17.35 11.53 29.95
N ALA A 249 16.02 11.43 29.92
CA ALA A 249 15.19 11.40 31.13
C ALA A 249 15.49 10.14 31.98
N PHE A 250 15.61 8.97 31.34
CA PHE A 250 16.04 7.73 32.01
C PHE A 250 17.39 7.92 32.71
N ARG A 251 18.39 8.46 32.01
CA ARG A 251 19.72 8.70 32.59
C ARG A 251 19.67 9.72 33.73
N SER A 252 18.89 10.79 33.60
CA SER A 252 18.76 11.79 34.66
C SER A 252 18.25 11.20 35.97
N GLU A 253 17.42 10.14 35.90
CA GLU A 253 16.87 9.46 37.08
C GLU A 253 17.76 8.30 37.57
N ARG A 254 18.34 7.53 36.64
CA ARG A 254 19.08 6.29 36.96
C ARG A 254 20.60 6.47 37.05
N GLY A 255 21.14 7.55 36.49
CA GLY A 255 22.57 7.86 36.46
C GLY A 255 23.35 7.21 35.31
N PHE A 256 22.72 6.38 34.48
CA PHE A 256 23.37 5.67 33.36
C PHE A 256 22.43 5.51 32.15
N TYR A 257 22.98 5.22 30.97
CA TYR A 257 22.20 4.78 29.80
C TYR A 257 22.02 3.26 29.78
N VAL A 258 21.00 2.79 29.06
CA VAL A 258 20.69 1.35 28.95
C VAL A 258 21.84 0.62 28.23
N ALA A 259 22.51 -0.30 28.91
CA ALA A 259 23.56 -1.10 28.28
C ALA A 259 22.92 -2.26 27.47
N ALA A 260 22.71 -2.05 26.17
CA ALA A 260 22.11 -3.03 25.27
C ALA A 260 22.49 -2.74 23.81
N GLU A 261 22.39 -3.77 22.95
CA GLU A 261 22.57 -3.67 21.49
C GLU A 261 21.24 -3.89 20.73
N ASP A 262 20.11 -3.80 21.45
CA ASP A 262 18.79 -4.09 20.92
C ASP A 262 17.81 -2.95 21.26
N SER A 263 17.13 -2.43 20.24
CA SER A 263 16.13 -1.37 20.39
C SER A 263 14.86 -1.85 21.08
N ALA A 264 14.50 -3.13 21.00
CA ALA A 264 13.38 -3.69 21.74
C ALA A 264 13.65 -3.63 23.25
N VAL A 265 14.86 -4.02 23.68
CA VAL A 265 15.29 -3.95 25.07
C VAL A 265 15.29 -2.50 25.55
N LEU A 266 15.83 -1.57 24.74
CA LEU A 266 15.74 -0.14 25.03
C LEU A 266 14.29 0.30 25.28
N MET A 267 13.37 -0.06 24.39
CA MET A 267 11.97 0.35 24.48
C MET A 267 11.26 -0.22 25.71
N ASP A 268 11.63 -1.41 26.18
CA ASP A 268 11.10 -2.01 27.42
C ASP A 268 11.56 -1.25 28.68
N HIS A 269 12.75 -0.63 28.64
CA HIS A 269 13.23 0.25 29.72
C HIS A 269 12.59 1.65 29.69
N LEU A 270 12.29 2.16 28.49
CA LEU A 270 11.74 3.51 28.31
C LEU A 270 10.21 3.55 28.48
N SER A 271 9.50 2.53 28.02
CA SER A 271 8.03 2.49 28.00
C SER A 271 7.45 1.90 29.30
N PRO A 272 6.31 2.40 29.80
CA PRO A 272 5.59 3.61 29.37
C PRO A 272 6.06 4.89 30.09
N ARG A 273 7.04 4.78 31.00
CA ARG A 273 7.39 5.86 31.95
C ARG A 273 8.05 7.07 31.29
N TYR A 274 8.99 6.84 30.38
CA TYR A 274 9.80 7.87 29.73
C TYR A 274 9.34 8.15 28.30
N ILE A 275 8.69 7.17 27.65
CA ILE A 275 8.09 7.30 26.33
C ILE A 275 6.69 6.69 26.32
N LYS A 276 5.70 7.45 25.88
CA LYS A 276 4.30 6.99 25.77
C LYS A 276 4.00 6.29 24.44
N GLN A 277 4.76 6.65 23.41
CA GLN A 277 4.58 6.13 22.06
C GLN A 277 5.50 4.94 21.81
N ILE A 278 4.99 3.96 21.07
CA ILE A 278 5.76 2.79 20.67
C ILE A 278 6.44 3.11 19.34
N ILE A 279 7.70 3.54 19.41
CA ILE A 279 8.58 3.71 18.24
C ILE A 279 9.48 2.48 18.15
N ARG A 280 9.24 1.62 17.16
CA ARG A 280 10.02 0.39 16.95
C ARG A 280 10.57 0.26 15.54
N LEU A 281 9.78 0.69 14.56
CA LEU A 281 10.11 0.62 13.15
C LEU A 281 10.30 2.02 12.59
N ASP A 282 11.25 2.16 11.68
CA ASP A 282 11.46 3.35 10.90
C ASP A 282 10.44 3.47 9.75
N PRO A 283 10.41 4.60 9.02
CA PRO A 283 9.46 4.82 7.91
C PRO A 283 9.65 3.91 6.69
N TRP A 284 10.72 3.11 6.64
CA TRP A 284 10.93 2.06 5.64
C TRP A 284 10.59 0.67 6.19
N HIS A 285 10.01 0.61 7.39
CA HIS A 285 9.60 -0.60 8.11
C HIS A 285 10.76 -1.47 8.57
N ASN A 286 11.96 -0.90 8.72
CA ASN A 286 13.10 -1.57 9.34
C ASN A 286 13.10 -1.27 10.85
N PRO A 287 13.52 -2.21 11.73
CA PRO A 287 13.72 -1.89 13.14
C PRO A 287 14.76 -0.78 13.32
N TYR A 288 14.49 0.18 14.19
CA TYR A 288 15.56 1.11 14.62
C TYR A 288 16.68 0.33 15.32
N ARG A 289 17.92 0.79 15.18
CA ARG A 289 19.09 0.23 15.86
C ARG A 289 19.42 1.03 17.12
N TYR A 290 19.83 0.30 18.15
CA TYR A 290 20.37 0.88 19.38
C TYR A 290 21.65 0.16 19.77
N ALA A 291 22.67 0.92 20.15
CA ALA A 291 23.86 0.40 20.81
C ALA A 291 24.23 1.34 21.96
N GLY A 292 24.08 0.88 23.19
CA GLY A 292 24.30 1.64 24.41
C GLY A 292 25.28 0.99 25.35
N THR A 293 26.07 1.82 26.03
CA THR A 293 26.81 1.47 27.24
C THR A 293 26.21 2.23 28.42
N THR A 294 26.78 2.14 29.62
CA THR A 294 26.33 2.98 30.75
C THR A 294 26.64 4.47 30.54
N ALA A 295 27.55 4.82 29.62
CA ALA A 295 28.07 6.18 29.44
C ALA A 295 27.78 6.83 28.07
N SER A 296 27.57 6.02 27.03
CA SER A 296 27.37 6.48 25.64
C SER A 296 26.28 5.69 24.93
N TYR A 297 25.77 6.21 23.81
CA TYR A 297 24.86 5.46 22.96
C TYR A 297 24.89 5.91 21.49
N THR A 298 24.39 5.03 20.64
CA THR A 298 24.04 5.31 19.24
C THR A 298 22.60 4.84 18.98
N LEU A 299 21.82 5.71 18.36
CA LEU A 299 20.49 5.45 17.81
C LEU A 299 20.57 5.62 16.29
N ALA A 300 20.05 4.67 15.52
CA ALA A 300 20.11 4.76 14.06
C ALA A 300 18.87 4.16 13.36
N SER A 301 18.57 4.66 12.17
CA SER A 301 17.74 4.01 11.15
C SER A 301 18.63 3.66 9.96
N ASP A 302 18.35 2.51 9.36
CA ASP A 302 19.08 1.93 8.21
C ASP A 302 18.69 2.57 6.86
N GLY A 303 17.84 3.60 6.89
CA GLY A 303 17.43 4.32 5.69
C GLY A 303 16.63 3.47 4.70
N ALA A 304 16.63 3.93 3.45
CA ALA A 304 15.86 3.37 2.36
C ALA A 304 16.44 2.04 1.84
N ASP A 305 17.75 1.85 1.94
CA ASP A 305 18.42 0.64 1.46
C ASP A 305 18.42 -0.50 2.49
N GLY A 306 18.10 -0.17 3.76
CA GLY A 306 17.97 -1.13 4.85
C GLY A 306 19.30 -1.75 5.26
N LYS A 307 20.42 -1.06 5.01
CA LYS A 307 21.76 -1.55 5.32
C LYS A 307 22.48 -0.58 6.25
N PRO A 308 23.11 -1.09 7.31
CA PRO A 308 23.92 -0.24 8.19
C PRO A 308 25.15 0.33 7.50
N GLY A 309 25.48 1.57 7.85
CA GLY A 309 26.74 2.21 7.49
C GLY A 309 26.75 2.80 6.08
N THR A 310 25.58 3.04 5.50
CA THR A 310 25.40 3.63 4.18
C THR A 310 25.09 5.12 4.29
N ALA A 311 25.00 5.81 3.16
CA ALA A 311 24.84 7.27 3.13
C ALA A 311 23.43 7.74 3.51
N ASP A 312 22.44 6.84 3.49
CA ASP A 312 21.06 7.09 3.86
C ASP A 312 20.73 6.78 5.32
N ASP A 313 21.70 6.29 6.10
CA ASP A 313 21.55 6.10 7.54
C ASP A 313 21.23 7.43 8.25
N VAL A 314 20.23 7.39 9.14
CA VAL A 314 19.92 8.51 10.05
C VAL A 314 20.42 8.14 11.44
N THR A 315 21.46 8.81 11.92
CA THR A 315 22.12 8.48 13.21
C THR A 315 22.11 9.64 14.19
N LEU A 316 21.83 9.35 15.47
CA LEU A 316 22.04 10.22 16.63
C LEU A 316 22.94 9.48 17.64
N SER A 317 24.03 10.12 18.05
CA SER A 317 24.97 9.53 19.01
C SER A 317 25.33 10.53 20.10
N ARG A 318 25.75 10.00 21.25
CA ARG A 318 26.33 10.77 22.35
C ARG A 318 27.53 10.07 22.95
#